data_AF-E9SDW7-F1
#
_entry.id   AF-E9SDW7-F1
#
_cell.length_a   1.000
_cell.length_b   1.000
_cell.length_c   1.000
_cell.angle_alpha   90.00
_cell.angle_beta   90.00
_cell.angle_gamma   90.00
#
_symmetry.space_group_name_H-M   'P 1'
#
loop_
_entity.id
_entity.type
_entity.pdbx_description
1 polymer ?
#
loop_
_entity_poly.entity_id
_entity_poly.type
_entity_poly.pdbx_seq_one_letter_code
_entity_poly.pdbx_strand_id
1 'polypeptide(L)'
;MNEITKIKNEVKLKQWAEKIAPTVLPKTQLGKAFEYAFKKREFLGNYFKDGDCAISNNAAENAIRPFTVGRKNWLFSDTPKGARASADIYSIVETAKANRLDVFKYFELLLTVLPSMEFFINPDILEELLSWNESVQKICKAI
;
A
#
# COMPACT_ATOMS: atom_id res chain seq x y z
N MET A 1 10.65 1.73 21.83
CA MET A 1 9.63 0.92 22.53
C MET A 1 9.91 -0.54 22.21
N ASN A 2 10.35 -1.31 23.21
CA ASN A 2 11.04 -2.59 23.01
C ASN A 2 10.08 -3.70 22.56
N GLU A 3 10.57 -4.66 21.77
CA GLU A 3 9.78 -5.79 21.24
C GLU A 3 9.03 -6.57 22.32
N ILE A 4 9.64 -6.74 23.50
CA ILE A 4 9.05 -7.40 24.68
C ILE A 4 7.77 -6.69 25.15
N THR A 5 7.70 -5.36 25.01
CA THR A 5 6.52 -4.57 25.40
C THR A 5 5.36 -4.77 24.42
N LYS A 6 5.65 -4.92 23.12
CA LYS A 6 4.63 -5.21 22.10
C LYS A 6 4.00 -6.58 22.32
N ILE A 7 4.81 -7.62 22.54
CA ILE A 7 4.36 -8.99 22.77
C ILE A 7 3.48 -9.08 24.03
N LYS A 8 3.90 -8.43 25.13
CA LYS A 8 3.10 -8.40 26.38
C LYS A 8 1.74 -7.74 26.21
N ASN A 9 1.64 -6.70 25.37
CA ASN A 9 0.38 -6.02 25.12
C ASN A 9 -0.56 -6.83 24.22
N GLU A 10 -0.04 -7.59 23.25
CA GLU A 10 -0.85 -8.49 22.42
C GLU A 10 -1.50 -9.59 23.27
N VAL A 11 -0.72 -10.24 24.14
CA VAL A 11 -1.23 -11.30 25.01
C VAL A 11 -2.37 -10.78 25.90
N LYS A 12 -2.23 -9.56 26.42
CA LYS A 12 -3.30 -8.91 27.21
C LYS A 12 -4.54 -8.60 26.38
N LEU A 13 -4.38 -8.05 25.18
CA LEU A 13 -5.51 -7.71 24.30
C LEU A 13 -6.27 -8.97 23.89
N LYS A 14 -5.55 -10.04 23.55
CA LYS A 14 -6.13 -11.36 23.26
C LYS A 14 -6.99 -11.85 24.42
N GLN A 15 -6.39 -11.93 25.61
CA GLN A 15 -7.06 -12.45 26.80
C GLN A 15 -8.31 -11.63 27.16
N TRP A 16 -8.25 -10.32 26.96
CA TRP A 16 -9.40 -9.44 27.13
C TRP A 16 -10.49 -9.72 26.10
N ALA A 17 -10.13 -9.83 24.82
CA ALA A 17 -11.08 -10.09 23.73
C ALA A 17 -11.77 -11.46 23.89
N GLU A 18 -11.02 -12.50 24.26
CA GLU A 18 -11.55 -13.86 24.50
C GLU A 18 -12.51 -13.92 25.69
N LYS A 19 -12.35 -13.05 26.69
CA LYS A 19 -13.27 -12.96 27.83
C LYS A 19 -14.57 -12.24 27.49
N ILE A 20 -14.52 -11.23 26.63
CA ILE A 20 -15.68 -10.38 26.33
C ILE A 20 -16.49 -10.90 25.15
N ALA A 21 -15.84 -11.48 24.14
CA ALA A 21 -16.54 -11.98 22.96
C ALA A 21 -17.74 -12.91 23.26
N PRO A 22 -17.69 -13.82 24.25
CA PRO A 22 -18.84 -14.67 24.61
C PRO A 22 -20.04 -13.89 25.19
N THR A 23 -19.81 -12.71 25.76
CA THR A 23 -20.87 -11.86 26.34
C THR A 23 -21.58 -11.01 25.29
N VAL A 24 -21.04 -10.93 24.08
CA VAL A 24 -21.57 -10.09 23.00
C VAL A 24 -22.40 -10.94 22.04
N LEU A 25 -23.61 -10.48 21.73
CA LEU A 25 -24.47 -11.12 20.75
C LEU A 25 -23.81 -11.10 19.36
N PRO A 26 -23.66 -12.26 18.67
CA PRO A 26 -22.90 -12.37 17.42
C PRO A 26 -23.37 -11.42 16.30
N LYS A 27 -24.68 -11.17 16.22
CA LYS A 27 -25.28 -10.32 15.17
C LYS A 27 -25.08 -8.82 15.36
N THR A 28 -24.58 -8.39 16.51
CA THR A 28 -24.28 -6.96 16.77
C THR A 28 -23.05 -6.52 15.98
N GLN A 29 -22.88 -5.20 15.77
CA GLN A 29 -21.67 -4.68 15.11
C GLN A 29 -20.39 -5.09 15.85
N LEU A 30 -20.45 -5.10 17.19
CA LEU A 30 -19.34 -5.53 18.04
C LEU A 30 -19.07 -7.04 17.92
N GLY A 31 -20.12 -7.86 17.88
CA GLY A 31 -20.00 -9.32 17.66
C GLY A 31 -19.33 -9.64 16.32
N LYS A 32 -19.75 -8.96 15.24
CA LYS A 32 -19.13 -9.08 13.91
C LYS A 32 -17.66 -8.64 13.91
N ALA A 33 -17.33 -7.56 14.62
CA ALA A 33 -15.96 -7.07 14.74
C ALA A 33 -15.05 -8.09 15.46
N PHE A 34 -15.54 -8.71 16.54
CA PHE A 34 -14.82 -9.79 17.21
C PHE A 34 -14.62 -10.99 16.30
N GLU A 35 -15.68 -11.46 15.62
CA GLU A 35 -15.60 -12.58 14.68
C GLU A 35 -14.56 -12.31 13.58
N TYR A 36 -14.58 -11.11 12.99
CA TYR A 36 -13.59 -10.68 12.00
C TYR A 36 -12.17 -10.71 12.55
N ALA A 37 -11.95 -10.10 13.73
CA ALA A 37 -10.63 -10.03 14.36
C ALA A 37 -10.07 -11.42 14.69
N PHE A 38 -10.89 -12.34 15.20
CA PHE A 38 -10.46 -13.71 15.47
C PHE A 38 -10.16 -14.49 14.19
N LYS A 39 -11.02 -14.39 13.17
CA LYS A 39 -10.83 -15.06 11.88
C LYS A 39 -9.60 -14.56 11.12
N LYS A 40 -9.28 -13.28 11.25
CA LYS A 40 -8.14 -12.63 10.56
C LYS A 40 -6.90 -12.48 11.41
N ARG A 41 -6.88 -13.05 12.61
CA ARG A 41 -5.80 -12.89 13.59
C ARG A 41 -4.42 -13.14 13.01
N GLU A 42 -4.24 -14.23 12.26
CA GLU A 42 -2.94 -14.59 11.69
C GLU A 42 -2.37 -13.47 10.79
N PHE A 43 -3.24 -12.85 10.00
CA PHE A 43 -2.87 -11.74 9.12
C PHE A 43 -2.70 -10.44 9.90
N LEU A 44 -3.62 -10.14 10.82
CA LEU A 44 -3.54 -8.96 11.68
C LEU A 44 -2.29 -8.99 12.57
N GLY A 45 -1.74 -10.15 12.88
CA GLY A 45 -0.52 -10.29 13.68
C GLY A 45 0.79 -10.14 12.89
N ASN A 46 0.75 -9.94 11.57
CA ASN A 46 1.98 -9.87 10.77
C ASN A 46 2.89 -8.69 11.15
N TYR A 47 2.34 -7.58 11.65
CA TYR A 47 3.15 -6.45 12.15
C TYR A 47 3.95 -6.76 13.42
N PHE A 48 3.68 -7.90 14.07
CA PHE A 48 4.52 -8.40 15.16
C PHE A 48 5.73 -9.20 14.66
N LYS A 49 5.61 -9.79 13.46
CA LYS A 49 6.69 -10.55 12.82
C LYS A 49 7.70 -9.63 12.14
N ASP A 50 7.20 -8.52 11.60
CA ASP A 50 8.00 -7.53 10.89
C ASP A 50 7.72 -6.14 11.47
N GLY A 51 8.78 -5.49 11.99
CA GLY A 51 8.72 -4.17 12.58
C GLY A 51 8.47 -3.04 11.58
N ASP A 52 8.77 -3.27 10.30
CA ASP A 52 8.58 -2.31 9.22
C ASP A 52 7.14 -2.29 8.71
N CYS A 53 6.36 -3.33 9.04
CA CYS A 53 4.94 -3.39 8.73
C CYS A 53 4.14 -2.40 9.61
N ALA A 54 3.39 -1.51 8.96
CA ALA A 54 2.49 -0.60 9.66
C ALA A 54 1.31 -1.35 10.31
N ILE A 55 0.93 -0.95 11.53
CA ILE A 55 -0.21 -1.54 12.25
C ILE A 55 -1.56 -1.26 11.57
N SER A 56 -1.65 -0.15 10.83
CA SER A 56 -2.85 0.29 10.12
C SER A 56 -2.61 0.33 8.62
N ASN A 57 -3.61 -0.03 7.84
CA ASN A 57 -3.61 0.10 6.38
C ASN A 57 -3.89 1.53 5.88
N ASN A 58 -4.02 2.51 6.77
CA ASN A 58 -4.35 3.92 6.43
C ASN A 58 -3.47 4.50 5.32
N ALA A 59 -2.17 4.17 5.29
CA ALA A 59 -1.27 4.64 4.24
C ALA A 59 -1.70 4.11 2.85
N ALA A 60 -2.00 2.81 2.75
CA ALA A 60 -2.48 2.20 1.52
C ALA A 60 -3.87 2.72 1.13
N GLU A 61 -4.78 2.90 2.09
CA GLU A 61 -6.10 3.48 1.84
C GLU A 61 -6.03 4.92 1.34
N ASN A 62 -5.13 5.73 1.90
CA ASN A 62 -4.91 7.10 1.45
C ASN A 62 -4.27 7.14 0.05
N ALA A 63 -3.35 6.23 -0.26
CA ALA A 63 -2.71 6.14 -1.58
C ALA A 63 -3.72 5.76 -2.67
N ILE A 64 -4.65 4.83 -2.41
CA ILE A 64 -5.66 4.42 -3.39
C ILE A 64 -6.86 5.38 -3.49
N ARG A 65 -7.10 6.21 -2.47
CA ARG A 65 -8.27 7.11 -2.41
C ARG A 65 -8.40 8.05 -3.62
N PRO A 66 -7.34 8.72 -4.13
CA PRO A 66 -7.45 9.56 -5.33
C PRO A 66 -7.99 8.79 -6.54
N PHE A 67 -7.58 7.53 -6.71
CA PHE A 67 -8.06 6.67 -7.79
C PHE A 67 -9.54 6.31 -7.61
N THR A 68 -9.95 5.91 -6.40
CA THR A 68 -11.35 5.51 -6.16
C THR A 68 -12.32 6.68 -6.27
N VAL A 69 -11.92 7.87 -5.81
CA VAL A 69 -12.69 9.10 -5.97
C VAL A 69 -12.72 9.53 -7.44
N GLY A 70 -11.60 9.49 -8.13
CA GLY A 70 -11.50 9.82 -9.56
C GLY A 70 -12.39 8.93 -10.42
N ARG A 71 -12.38 7.61 -10.18
CA ARG A 71 -13.21 6.64 -10.90
C ARG A 71 -14.70 6.98 -10.90
N LYS A 72 -15.22 7.54 -9.80
CA LYS A 72 -16.62 7.96 -9.72
C LYS A 72 -16.94 9.14 -10.64
N ASN A 73 -15.93 9.96 -10.99
CA ASN A 73 -16.09 11.18 -11.77
C ASN A 73 -15.69 11.00 -13.26
N TRP A 74 -15.07 9.88 -13.63
CA TRP A 74 -14.66 9.62 -15.01
C TRP A 74 -15.83 9.06 -15.83
N LEU A 75 -16.55 9.96 -16.50
CA LEU A 75 -17.74 9.67 -17.32
C LEU A 75 -17.50 8.67 -18.48
N PHE A 76 -16.25 8.53 -18.94
CA PHE A 76 -15.91 7.73 -20.12
C PHE A 76 -14.92 6.57 -19.85
N SER A 77 -14.60 6.31 -18.59
CA SER A 77 -13.65 5.26 -18.18
C SER A 77 -14.37 4.04 -17.60
N ASP A 78 -15.14 3.35 -18.43
CA ASP A 78 -16.02 2.23 -18.00
C ASP A 78 -15.53 0.85 -18.44
N THR A 79 -14.38 0.76 -19.11
CA THR A 79 -13.85 -0.55 -19.54
C THR A 79 -12.91 -1.15 -18.50
N PRO A 80 -12.92 -2.48 -18.28
CA PRO A 80 -11.95 -3.15 -17.41
C PRO A 80 -10.48 -2.90 -17.83
N LYS A 81 -10.23 -2.77 -19.14
CA LYS A 81 -8.91 -2.44 -19.68
C LYS A 81 -8.49 -1.02 -19.28
N GLY A 82 -9.37 -0.04 -19.38
CA GLY A 82 -9.10 1.34 -18.95
C GLY A 82 -8.89 1.46 -17.44
N ALA A 83 -9.67 0.71 -16.64
CA ALA A 83 -9.49 0.64 -15.20
C ALA A 83 -8.11 0.08 -14.82
N ARG A 84 -7.66 -0.99 -15.51
CA ARG A 84 -6.33 -1.58 -15.31
C ARG A 84 -5.21 -0.60 -15.68
N ALA A 85 -5.26 -0.01 -16.87
CA ALA A 85 -4.24 0.96 -17.30
C ALA A 85 -4.16 2.17 -16.36
N SER A 86 -5.30 2.65 -15.87
CA SER A 86 -5.33 3.74 -14.90
C SER A 86 -4.73 3.32 -13.56
N ALA A 87 -5.04 2.12 -13.07
CA ALA A 87 -4.44 1.59 -11.84
C ALA A 87 -2.92 1.43 -11.96
N ASP A 88 -2.41 1.02 -13.12
CA ASP A 88 -0.98 0.89 -13.38
C ASP A 88 -0.28 2.26 -13.29
N ILE A 89 -0.82 3.30 -13.94
CA ILE A 89 -0.27 4.66 -13.87
C ILE A 89 -0.33 5.23 -12.45
N TYR A 90 -1.47 5.11 -11.77
CA TYR A 90 -1.60 5.58 -10.38
C TYR A 90 -0.64 4.85 -9.45
N SER A 91 -0.37 3.56 -9.68
CA SER A 91 0.63 2.82 -8.90
C SER A 91 2.02 3.42 -9.08
N ILE A 92 2.43 3.76 -10.31
CA ILE A 92 3.71 4.42 -10.59
C ILE A 92 3.78 5.79 -9.87
N VAL A 93 2.70 6.58 -9.92
CA VAL A 93 2.61 7.88 -9.24
C VAL A 93 2.77 7.72 -7.72
N GLU A 94 2.03 6.82 -7.10
CA GLU A 94 2.08 6.63 -5.65
C GLU A 94 3.43 6.03 -5.20
N THR A 95 4.04 5.16 -6.00
CA THR A 95 5.40 4.67 -5.76
C THR A 95 6.43 5.80 -5.83
N ALA A 96 6.33 6.72 -6.81
CA ALA A 96 7.21 7.87 -6.91
C ALA A 96 7.08 8.79 -5.70
N LYS A 97 5.84 9.08 -5.25
CA LYS A 97 5.57 9.85 -4.03
C LYS A 97 6.11 9.18 -2.77
N ALA A 98 5.93 7.87 -2.64
CA ALA A 98 6.45 7.09 -1.52
C ALA A 98 7.99 7.17 -1.44
N ASN A 99 8.65 7.26 -2.59
CA ASN A 99 10.09 7.45 -2.73
C ASN A 99 10.53 8.93 -2.76
N ARG A 100 9.62 9.87 -2.44
CA ARG A 100 9.88 11.32 -2.34
C ARG A 100 10.40 11.95 -3.64
N LEU A 101 9.95 11.44 -4.78
CA LEU A 101 10.24 12.00 -6.08
C LEU A 101 9.20 13.05 -6.49
N ASP A 102 9.65 14.04 -7.26
CA ASP A 102 8.79 14.86 -8.08
C ASP A 102 8.19 13.98 -9.19
N VAL A 103 6.87 13.79 -9.11
CA VAL A 103 6.15 12.89 -10.01
C VAL A 103 6.27 13.35 -11.46
N PHE A 104 6.23 14.65 -11.73
CA PHE A 104 6.28 15.16 -13.10
C PHE A 104 7.65 14.87 -13.73
N LYS A 105 8.74 15.21 -13.02
CA LYS A 105 10.11 14.91 -13.47
C LYS A 105 10.35 13.42 -13.67
N TYR A 106 9.78 12.59 -12.79
CA TYR A 106 9.93 11.14 -12.91
C TYR A 106 9.24 10.61 -14.17
N PHE A 107 8.02 11.05 -14.47
CA PHE A 107 7.34 10.68 -15.71
C PHE A 107 8.05 11.24 -16.95
N GLU A 108 8.57 12.46 -16.90
CA GLU A 108 9.39 13.03 -17.98
C GLU A 108 10.62 12.15 -18.27
N LEU A 109 11.34 11.74 -17.23
CA LEU A 109 12.48 10.83 -17.35
C LEU A 109 12.06 9.49 -17.97
N LEU A 110 11.02 8.85 -17.42
CA LEU A 110 10.54 7.56 -17.91
C LEU A 110 10.13 7.64 -19.39
N LEU A 111 9.30 8.61 -19.76
CA LEU A 111 8.79 8.76 -21.12
C LEU A 111 9.87 9.17 -22.13
N THR A 112 10.96 9.80 -21.67
CA THR A 112 12.09 10.19 -22.52
C THR A 112 13.05 9.02 -22.73
N VAL A 113 13.35 8.26 -21.67
CA VAL A 113 14.41 7.24 -21.70
C VAL A 113 13.89 5.88 -22.12
N LEU A 114 12.71 5.46 -21.64
CA LEU A 114 12.15 4.12 -21.93
C LEU A 114 12.10 3.77 -23.42
N PRO A 115 11.67 4.66 -24.35
CA PRO A 115 11.59 4.32 -25.77
C PRO A 115 12.95 4.03 -26.41
N SER A 116 14.04 4.54 -25.83
CA SER A 116 15.41 4.35 -26.31
C SER A 116 16.11 3.14 -25.67
N MET A 117 15.48 2.47 -24.70
CA MET A 117 16.03 1.32 -24.02
C MET A 117 15.55 0.00 -24.62
N GLU A 118 16.42 -1.01 -24.67
CA GLU A 118 16.11 -2.34 -25.18
C GLU A 118 15.46 -3.25 -24.12
N PHE A 119 14.47 -2.74 -23.39
CA PHE A 119 13.90 -3.43 -22.22
C PHE A 119 13.06 -4.66 -22.57
N PHE A 120 12.66 -4.80 -23.85
CA PHE A 120 12.02 -6.02 -24.35
C PHE A 120 13.00 -7.18 -24.53
N ILE A 121 14.30 -6.88 -24.68
CA ILE A 121 15.37 -7.88 -24.84
C ILE A 121 16.02 -8.16 -23.48
N ASN A 122 16.29 -7.10 -22.72
CA ASN A 122 16.87 -7.19 -21.38
C ASN A 122 16.00 -6.41 -20.37
N PRO A 123 15.04 -7.06 -19.69
CA PRO A 123 14.17 -6.41 -18.73
C PRO A 123 14.90 -5.83 -17.51
N ASP A 124 16.07 -6.37 -17.17
CA ASP A 124 16.83 -5.97 -15.97
C ASP A 124 17.31 -4.51 -16.06
N ILE A 125 17.43 -3.94 -17.27
CA ILE A 125 17.79 -2.53 -17.46
C ILE A 125 16.75 -1.57 -16.87
N LEU A 126 15.51 -2.03 -16.64
CA LEU A 126 14.48 -1.23 -15.97
C LEU A 126 14.86 -0.90 -14.52
N GLU A 127 15.77 -1.66 -13.90
CA GLU A 127 16.28 -1.37 -12.55
C GLU A 127 16.95 0.01 -12.45
N GLU A 128 17.52 0.50 -13.55
CA GLU A 128 18.13 1.83 -13.63
C GLU A 128 17.09 2.96 -13.54
N LEU A 129 15.84 2.66 -13.91
CA LEU A 129 14.74 3.62 -13.93
C LEU A 129 13.84 3.51 -12.70
N LEU A 130 14.07 2.56 -11.79
CA LEU A 130 13.24 2.40 -10.61
C LEU A 130 13.35 3.61 -9.68
N SER A 131 12.24 3.95 -9.04
CA SER A 131 12.14 5.16 -8.19
C SER A 131 13.12 5.21 -7.01
N TRP A 132 13.69 4.08 -6.59
CA TRP A 132 14.71 4.01 -5.52
C TRP A 132 16.15 4.00 -6.04
N ASN A 133 16.37 4.02 -7.35
CA ASN A 133 17.70 4.11 -7.93
C ASN A 133 18.35 5.46 -7.58
N GLU A 134 19.63 5.46 -7.22
CA GLU A 134 20.35 6.67 -6.81
C GLU A 134 20.37 7.77 -7.89
N SER A 135 20.49 7.41 -9.16
CA SER A 135 20.50 8.35 -10.27
C SER A 135 19.15 9.03 -10.43
N VAL A 136 18.08 8.25 -10.39
CA VAL A 136 16.70 8.75 -10.43
C VAL A 136 16.42 9.65 -9.22
N GLN A 137 16.85 9.26 -8.03
CA GLN A 137 16.72 10.06 -6.81
C GLN A 137 17.43 11.41 -6.89
N LYS A 138 18.59 11.48 -7.55
CA LYS A 138 19.33 12.74 -7.76
C LYS A 138 18.61 13.66 -8.76
N ILE A 139 18.09 13.11 -9.85
CA ILE A 139 17.45 13.87 -10.94
C ILE A 139 16.05 14.35 -10.54
N CYS A 140 15.24 13.44 -9.98
CA CYS A 140 13.81 13.63 -9.76
C CYS A 140 13.48 13.97 -8.31
N LYS A 141 14.43 14.42 -7.48
CA LYS A 141 14.14 14.75 -6.08
C LYS A 141 13.07 15.84 -5.98
N ALA A 142 12.05 15.61 -5.16
CA ALA A 142 11.10 16.66 -4.80
C ALA A 142 11.81 17.76 -4.00
N ILE A 143 11.51 19.03 -4.32
CA ILE A 143 12.05 20.22 -3.65
C ILE A 143 11.45 20.36 -2.25
#